data_AF-A0A837HZK4-F1
#
_entry.id   AF-A0A837HZK4-F1
#
_cell.length_a   1.000
_cell.length_b   1.000
_cell.length_c   1.000
_cell.angle_alpha   90.00
_cell.angle_beta   90.00
_cell.angle_gamma   90.00
#
_symmetry.space_group_name_H-M   'P 1'
#
loop_
_entity.id
_entity.type
_entity.pdbx_description
1 polymer ?
#
loop_
_entity_poly.entity_id
_entity_poly.type
_entity_poly.pdbx_seq_one_letter_code
_entity_poly.pdbx_strand_id
1 'polypeptide(L)'
;MNNYKSQAIATFQPHPVRVAMEKTLDTQSESHPIRQEVRKLCGTYNLSATFSEDTGTLSTLKTPGLIAVQCILSKDGRPVGIGHGSSIISRINSGIERIIFSCLNGALMSAANSACKSLDILRLENVYEGAGIERDDSITDRQKSYLLELVHTNITDEDEKSRWESQVDGLTRSEASEAIQSLRR
;
A
#
# COMPACT_ATOMS: atom_id res chain seq x y z
N MET A 1 -50.83 47.51 25.31
CA MET A 1 -49.47 47.05 25.63
C MET A 1 -49.57 45.59 26.04
N ASN A 2 -49.28 44.65 25.12
CA ASN A 2 -49.35 43.22 25.40
C ASN A 2 -47.99 42.71 25.86
N ASN A 3 -47.88 42.34 27.14
CA ASN A 3 -46.72 41.69 27.72
C ASN A 3 -46.71 40.21 27.31
N TYR A 4 -45.99 39.87 26.24
CA TYR A 4 -45.62 38.48 25.98
C TYR A 4 -44.45 38.10 26.89
N LYS A 5 -44.71 37.26 27.89
CA LYS A 5 -43.66 36.60 28.67
C LYS A 5 -42.97 35.59 27.76
N SER A 6 -41.69 35.81 27.45
CA SER A 6 -40.85 34.82 26.79
C SER A 6 -40.74 33.59 27.70
N GLN A 7 -41.37 32.48 27.31
CA GLN A 7 -41.15 31.20 27.97
C GLN A 7 -39.69 30.79 27.75
N ALA A 8 -38.99 30.50 28.84
CA ALA A 8 -37.63 29.97 28.78
C ALA A 8 -37.65 28.60 28.09
N ILE A 9 -36.91 28.48 26.99
CA ILE A 9 -36.72 27.22 26.29
C ILE A 9 -35.97 26.28 27.24
N ALA A 10 -36.59 25.14 27.58
CA ALA A 10 -35.94 24.12 28.38
C ALA A 10 -34.64 23.68 27.69
N THR A 11 -33.51 23.81 28.38
CA THR A 11 -32.22 23.32 27.93
C THR A 11 -32.29 21.80 27.79
N PHE A 12 -32.43 21.32 26.55
CA PHE A 12 -32.39 19.91 26.24
C PHE A 12 -31.00 19.38 26.61
N GLN A 13 -30.90 18.63 27.71
CA GLN A 13 -29.66 17.94 28.04
C GLN A 13 -29.45 16.81 27.01
N PRO A 14 -28.31 16.79 26.30
CA PRO A 14 -28.03 15.73 25.34
C PRO A 14 -27.92 14.38 26.04
N HIS A 15 -28.47 13.34 25.41
CA HIS A 15 -28.43 11.97 25.92
C HIS A 15 -26.96 11.54 26.16
N PRO A 16 -26.62 10.90 27.29
CA PRO A 16 -25.23 10.59 27.67
C PRO A 16 -24.48 9.75 26.63
N VAL A 17 -25.18 8.86 25.91
CA VAL A 17 -24.60 8.08 24.80
C VAL A 17 -24.15 8.98 23.64
N ARG A 18 -24.90 10.03 23.32
CA ARG A 18 -24.56 10.98 22.25
C ARG A 18 -23.33 11.79 22.63
N VAL A 19 -23.24 12.22 23.90
CA VAL A 19 -22.06 12.92 24.44
C VAL A 19 -20.83 12.00 24.44
N ALA A 20 -20.99 10.71 24.77
CA ALA A 20 -19.90 9.74 24.69
C ALA A 20 -19.45 9.50 23.24
N MET A 21 -20.39 9.37 22.29
CA MET A 21 -20.07 9.23 20.86
C MET A 21 -19.36 10.47 20.31
N GLU A 22 -19.84 11.67 20.64
CA GLU A 22 -19.20 12.93 20.24
C GLU A 22 -17.77 13.03 20.79
N LYS A 23 -17.53 12.60 22.03
CA LYS A 23 -16.17 12.53 22.60
C LYS A 23 -15.28 11.48 21.94
N THR A 24 -15.82 10.32 21.54
CA THR A 24 -15.04 9.30 20.83
C THR A 24 -14.70 9.66 19.39
N LEU A 25 -15.43 10.62 18.80
CA LEU A 25 -15.19 11.12 17.45
C LEU A 25 -14.35 12.40 17.45
N ASP A 26 -14.03 12.95 18.63
CA ASP A 26 -13.21 14.15 18.76
C ASP A 26 -11.73 13.83 18.54
N THR A 27 -11.35 13.80 17.26
CA THR A 27 -9.97 13.64 16.81
C THR A 27 -9.07 14.82 17.14
N GLN A 28 -9.61 15.95 17.63
CA GLN A 28 -8.82 17.10 18.05
C GLN A 28 -8.24 16.91 19.46
N SER A 29 -8.76 15.98 20.27
CA SER A 29 -8.19 15.64 21.57
C SER A 29 -6.75 15.12 21.44
N GLU A 30 -5.85 15.60 22.31
CA GLU A 30 -4.44 15.17 22.33
C GLU A 30 -4.26 13.69 22.69
N SER A 31 -5.17 13.15 23.49
CA SER A 31 -5.15 11.75 23.91
C SER A 31 -5.87 10.82 22.93
N HIS A 32 -6.39 11.34 21.81
CA HIS A 32 -7.12 10.52 20.85
C HIS A 32 -6.17 9.51 20.17
N PRO A 33 -6.50 8.21 20.11
CA PRO A 33 -5.61 7.18 19.55
C PRO A 33 -5.21 7.47 18.10
N ILE A 34 -6.13 7.93 17.26
CA ILE A 34 -5.82 8.35 15.87
C ILE A 34 -4.74 9.44 15.84
N ARG A 35 -4.80 10.43 16.74
CA ARG A 35 -3.82 11.52 16.76
C ARG A 35 -2.44 11.03 17.20
N GLN A 36 -2.39 10.03 18.08
CA GLN A 36 -1.14 9.38 18.47
C GLN A 36 -0.50 8.63 17.28
N GLU A 37 -1.29 7.87 16.52
CA GLU A 37 -0.78 7.19 15.31
C GLU A 37 -0.33 8.19 14.23
N VAL A 38 -1.10 9.24 13.98
CA VAL A 38 -0.70 10.30 13.05
C VAL A 38 0.63 10.93 13.49
N ARG A 39 0.81 11.23 14.78
CA ARG A 39 2.07 11.77 15.31
C ARG A 39 3.25 10.83 15.11
N LYS A 40 3.07 9.51 15.24
CA LYS A 40 4.12 8.51 14.97
C LYS A 40 4.56 8.52 13.51
N LEU A 41 3.63 8.76 12.59
CA LEU A 41 3.87 8.75 11.14
C LEU A 41 4.30 10.12 10.60
N CYS A 42 4.00 11.20 11.30
CA CYS A 42 4.48 12.55 10.96
C CYS A 42 5.99 12.64 11.21
N GLY A 43 6.75 12.89 10.15
CA GLY A 43 8.19 13.04 10.24
C GLY A 43 8.77 13.56 8.93
N THR A 44 10.10 13.67 8.89
CA THR A 44 10.81 14.05 7.67
C THR A 44 11.16 12.81 6.88
N TYR A 45 10.74 12.78 5.61
CA TYR A 45 11.05 11.70 4.68
C TYR A 45 11.91 12.25 3.56
N ASN A 46 13.09 11.67 3.37
CA ASN A 46 13.99 12.05 2.29
C ASN A 46 13.61 11.26 1.04
N LEU A 47 13.06 11.97 0.05
CA LEU A 47 12.76 11.44 -1.26
C LEU A 47 13.62 12.16 -2.29
N SER A 48 14.14 11.43 -3.26
CA SER A 48 14.86 11.99 -4.40
C SER A 48 13.97 11.94 -5.64
N ALA A 49 13.82 13.07 -6.33
CA ALA A 49 13.14 13.15 -7.62
C ALA A 49 14.19 13.27 -8.73
N THR A 50 14.11 12.38 -9.72
CA THR A 50 14.93 12.45 -10.95
C THR A 50 14.03 12.74 -12.13
N PHE A 51 14.39 13.73 -12.94
CA PHE A 51 13.62 14.14 -14.12
C PHE A 51 14.37 13.80 -15.40
N SER A 52 13.64 13.33 -16.40
CA SER A 52 14.16 13.04 -17.74
C SER A 52 13.11 13.36 -18.78
N GLU A 53 13.55 13.54 -20.03
CA GLU A 53 12.61 13.67 -21.15
C GLU A 53 11.79 12.38 -21.31
N ASP A 54 10.48 12.52 -21.51
CA ASP A 54 9.58 11.37 -21.70
C ASP A 54 9.45 11.05 -23.20
N THR A 55 10.44 10.32 -23.70
CA THR A 55 10.47 9.88 -25.11
C THR A 55 9.28 8.99 -25.47
N GLY A 56 8.71 8.26 -24.49
CA GLY A 56 7.54 7.41 -24.69
C GLY A 56 6.31 8.26 -25.05
N THR A 57 6.00 9.26 -24.23
CA THR A 57 4.90 10.19 -24.48
C THR A 57 5.12 11.00 -25.75
N LEU A 58 6.33 11.48 -26.01
CA LEU A 58 6.65 12.22 -27.24
C LEU A 58 6.48 11.37 -28.51
N SER A 59 6.86 10.09 -28.45
CA SER A 59 6.72 9.18 -29.59
C SER A 59 5.27 8.85 -29.92
N THR A 60 4.43 8.78 -28.88
CA THR A 60 3.00 8.45 -28.98
C THR A 60 2.19 9.68 -29.37
N LEU A 61 2.49 10.83 -28.78
CA LEU A 61 1.81 12.10 -29.01
C LEU A 61 2.67 13.00 -29.90
N LYS A 62 2.46 12.90 -31.21
CA LYS A 62 3.17 13.70 -32.23
C LYS A 62 2.60 15.11 -32.39
N THR A 63 2.28 15.76 -31.28
CA THR A 63 1.69 17.11 -31.28
C THR A 63 2.79 18.17 -31.38
N PRO A 64 2.74 19.09 -32.35
CA PRO A 64 3.73 20.16 -32.46
C PRO A 64 3.81 21.00 -31.19
N GLY A 65 5.04 21.28 -30.73
CA GLY A 65 5.28 22.06 -29.51
C GLY A 65 5.03 21.30 -28.21
N LEU A 66 4.76 19.99 -28.24
CA LEU A 66 4.65 19.17 -27.05
C LEU A 66 6.00 19.05 -26.35
N ILE A 67 5.98 19.27 -25.04
CA ILE A 67 7.03 18.88 -24.09
C ILE A 67 6.45 17.77 -23.23
N ALA A 68 7.21 16.71 -22.99
CA ALA A 68 6.86 15.69 -22.03
C ALA A 68 8.07 15.35 -21.14
N VAL A 69 7.81 15.20 -19.85
CA VAL A 69 8.81 14.93 -18.82
C VAL A 69 8.35 13.78 -17.95
N GLN A 70 9.28 12.89 -17.66
CA GLN A 70 9.10 11.81 -16.70
C GLN A 70 9.80 12.20 -15.40
N CYS A 71 9.16 11.86 -14.27
CA CYS A 71 9.72 11.97 -12.94
C CYS A 71 9.75 10.59 -12.29
N ILE A 72 10.92 10.21 -11.76
CA ILE A 72 11.09 9.01 -10.93
C ILE A 72 11.36 9.47 -9.50
N LEU A 73 10.44 9.14 -8.59
CA LEU A 73 10.64 9.30 -7.16
C LEU A 73 11.29 8.05 -6.59
N SER A 74 12.36 8.24 -5.83
CA SER A 74 13.07 7.17 -5.14
C SER A 74 13.22 7.47 -3.66
N LYS A 75 13.22 6.40 -2.86
CA LYS A 75 13.52 6.42 -1.42
C LYS A 75 14.66 5.44 -1.19
N ASP A 76 15.75 5.89 -0.56
CA ASP A 76 16.91 5.05 -0.26
C ASP A 76 17.47 4.31 -1.49
N GLY A 77 17.48 4.99 -2.65
CA GLY A 77 17.93 4.44 -3.93
C GLY A 77 16.94 3.50 -4.63
N ARG A 78 15.80 3.17 -4.00
CA ARG A 78 14.75 2.33 -4.59
C ARG A 78 13.66 3.19 -5.24
N PRO A 79 13.27 2.95 -6.50
CA PRO A 79 12.18 3.69 -7.13
C PRO A 79 10.85 3.33 -6.47
N VAL A 80 10.12 4.35 -6.01
CA VAL A 80 8.81 4.19 -5.34
C VAL A 80 7.65 4.65 -6.20
N GLY A 81 7.88 5.55 -7.15
CA GLY A 81 6.84 6.04 -8.05
C GLY A 81 7.40 6.61 -9.34
N ILE A 82 6.64 6.43 -10.42
CA ILE A 82 6.92 7.02 -11.72
C ILE A 82 5.72 7.89 -12.10
N GLY A 83 6.01 9.09 -12.60
CA GLY A 83 5.02 10.05 -13.04
C GLY A 83 5.40 10.72 -14.33
N HIS A 84 4.38 11.20 -15.03
CA HIS A 84 4.51 11.82 -16.35
C HIS A 84 3.82 13.19 -16.32
N GLY A 85 4.46 14.16 -16.95
CA GLY A 85 3.92 15.50 -17.17
C GLY A 85 4.06 15.86 -18.64
N SER A 86 3.09 16.60 -19.17
CA SER A 86 3.16 17.09 -20.54
C SER A 86 2.54 18.47 -20.66
N SER A 87 3.03 19.30 -21.57
CA SER A 87 2.47 20.62 -21.87
C SER A 87 2.78 21.01 -23.31
N ILE A 88 1.94 21.87 -23.90
CA ILE A 88 2.11 22.31 -25.29
C ILE A 88 2.55 23.78 -25.30
N ILE A 89 3.66 24.05 -25.98
CA ILE A 89 4.08 25.41 -26.35
C ILE A 89 3.25 25.86 -27.54
N SER A 90 2.66 27.04 -27.41
CA SER A 90 1.84 27.70 -28.41
C SER A 90 2.17 29.20 -28.44
N ARG A 91 1.66 29.90 -29.47
CA ARG A 91 1.83 31.36 -29.57
C ARG A 91 1.14 32.13 -28.44
N ILE A 92 0.17 31.50 -27.76
CA ILE A 92 -0.60 32.12 -26.68
C ILE A 92 0.16 32.05 -25.35
N ASN A 93 1.01 31.02 -25.18
CA ASN A 93 1.87 30.85 -24.00
C ASN A 93 3.36 30.90 -24.41
N SER A 94 3.88 32.11 -24.59
CA SER A 94 5.28 32.31 -25.01
C SER A 94 6.32 32.06 -23.91
N GLY A 95 5.90 31.92 -22.65
CA GLY A 95 6.80 31.69 -21.51
C GLY A 95 7.27 30.23 -21.42
N ILE A 96 8.30 29.88 -22.19
CA ILE A 96 8.89 28.53 -22.27
C ILE A 96 9.23 28.00 -20.86
N GLU A 97 9.91 28.79 -20.04
CA GLU A 97 10.29 28.40 -18.68
C GLU A 97 9.07 28.04 -17.82
N ARG A 98 8.02 28.87 -17.85
CA ARG A 98 6.79 28.62 -17.09
C ARG A 98 6.11 27.32 -17.51
N ILE A 99 6.15 27.00 -18.80
CA ILE A 99 5.58 25.75 -19.34
C ILE A 99 6.41 24.56 -18.88
N ILE A 100 7.73 24.66 -18.93
CA ILE A 100 8.63 23.61 -18.43
C ILE A 100 8.40 23.38 -16.93
N PHE A 101 8.30 24.44 -16.13
CA PHE A 101 7.98 24.31 -14.70
C PHE A 101 6.62 23.64 -14.48
N SER A 102 5.60 24.02 -15.26
CA SER A 102 4.29 23.36 -15.19
C SER A 102 4.38 21.86 -15.51
N CYS A 103 5.17 21.51 -16.52
CA CYS A 103 5.40 20.13 -16.94
C CYS A 103 6.13 19.32 -15.85
N LEU A 104 7.21 19.87 -15.28
CA LEU A 104 7.97 19.27 -14.18
C LEU A 104 7.10 19.06 -12.94
N ASN A 105 6.34 20.07 -12.54
CA ASN A 105 5.44 19.98 -11.39
C ASN A 105 4.34 18.93 -11.62
N GLY A 106 3.80 18.86 -12.84
CA GLY A 106 2.83 17.82 -13.23
C GLY A 106 3.43 16.42 -13.10
N ALA A 107 4.64 16.21 -13.62
CA ALA A 107 5.35 14.94 -13.52
C ALA A 107 5.63 14.54 -12.06
N LEU A 108 6.06 15.49 -11.22
CA LEU A 108 6.33 15.26 -9.80
C LEU A 108 5.07 14.88 -9.04
N MET A 109 3.96 15.61 -9.24
CA MET A 109 2.68 15.31 -8.59
C MET A 109 2.14 13.95 -9.01
N SER A 110 2.27 13.60 -10.29
CA SER A 110 1.92 12.29 -10.84
C SER A 110 2.76 11.18 -10.17
N ALA A 111 4.07 11.39 -10.04
CA ALA A 111 4.98 10.45 -9.40
C ALA A 111 4.68 10.30 -7.90
N ALA A 112 4.37 11.39 -7.20
CA ALA A 112 4.02 11.38 -5.78
C ALA A 112 2.72 10.60 -5.53
N ASN A 113 1.70 10.82 -6.36
CA ASN A 113 0.45 10.07 -6.28
C ASN A 113 0.65 8.55 -6.54
N SER A 114 1.52 8.21 -7.50
CA SER A 114 1.93 6.83 -7.75
C SER A 114 2.68 6.23 -6.55
N ALA A 115 3.61 6.99 -5.98
CA ALA A 115 4.43 6.58 -4.83
C ALA A 115 3.65 6.32 -3.55
N CYS A 116 2.51 6.99 -3.31
CA CYS A 116 1.67 6.75 -2.14
C CYS A 116 1.34 5.26 -1.95
N LYS A 117 1.07 4.54 -3.05
CA LYS A 117 0.74 3.11 -3.02
C LYS A 117 1.94 2.27 -2.58
N SER A 118 3.12 2.57 -3.10
CA SER A 118 4.35 1.82 -2.82
C SER A 118 4.91 2.13 -1.43
N LEU A 119 4.78 3.39 -0.97
CA LEU A 119 5.25 3.81 0.34
C LEU A 119 4.50 3.11 1.48
N ASP A 120 3.22 2.79 1.28
CA ASP A 120 2.46 2.03 2.27
C ASP A 120 2.95 0.58 2.39
N ILE A 121 3.33 -0.06 1.29
CA ILE A 121 3.92 -1.41 1.29
C ILE A 121 5.26 -1.39 2.04
N LEU A 122 6.15 -0.44 1.72
CA LEU A 122 7.46 -0.32 2.39
C LEU A 122 7.34 -0.05 3.89
N ARG A 123 6.29 0.66 4.32
CA ARG A 123 6.01 0.87 5.75
C ARG A 123 5.60 -0.42 6.44
N LEU A 124 4.77 -1.23 5.79
CA LEU A 124 4.35 -2.53 6.31
C LEU A 124 5.53 -3.49 6.40
N GLU A 125 6.40 -3.55 5.38
CA GLU A 125 7.61 -4.39 5.39
C GLU A 125 8.49 -4.13 6.62
N ASN A 126 8.74 -2.86 6.96
CA ASN A 126 9.50 -2.51 8.17
C ASN A 126 8.84 -2.99 9.48
N VAL A 127 7.51 -3.08 9.52
CA VAL A 127 6.77 -3.62 10.67
C VAL A 127 6.92 -5.15 10.71
N TYR A 128 6.87 -5.83 9.56
CA TYR A 128 7.07 -7.29 9.49
C TYR A 128 8.52 -7.70 9.83
N GLU A 129 9.52 -6.92 9.42
CA GLU A 129 10.92 -7.17 9.76
C GLU A 129 11.22 -6.92 11.25
N GLY A 130 10.55 -5.95 11.89
CA GLY A 130 10.71 -5.64 13.31
C GLY A 130 9.87 -6.50 14.27
N ALA A 131 8.78 -7.11 13.78
CA ALA A 131 7.85 -7.87 14.62
C ALA A 131 8.20 -9.36 14.76
N GLY A 132 9.28 -9.86 14.14
CA GLY A 132 9.63 -11.27 14.21
C GLY A 132 8.46 -12.18 13.81
N ILE A 133 7.65 -11.75 12.84
CA ILE A 133 6.65 -12.63 12.24
C ILE A 133 7.45 -13.60 11.40
N GLU A 134 7.88 -14.71 12.01
CA GLU A 134 8.25 -15.92 11.28
C GLU A 134 7.12 -16.15 10.28
N ARG A 135 7.41 -16.02 8.99
CA ARG A 135 6.50 -16.47 7.96
C ARG A 135 6.23 -17.92 8.31
N ASP A 136 4.99 -18.24 8.64
CA ASP A 136 4.56 -19.61 8.85
C ASP A 136 4.77 -20.37 7.54
N ASP A 137 5.98 -20.91 7.41
CA ASP A 137 6.47 -21.64 6.24
C ASP A 137 6.04 -23.11 6.32
N SER A 138 5.14 -23.43 7.25
CA SER A 138 4.48 -24.72 7.33
C SER A 138 3.71 -25.03 6.05
N ILE A 139 3.65 -26.32 5.75
CA ILE A 139 2.87 -26.89 4.66
C ILE A 139 1.42 -26.38 4.70
N THR A 140 0.88 -26.02 3.54
CA THR A 140 -0.53 -25.64 3.46
C THR A 140 -1.43 -26.88 3.51
N ASP A 141 -2.65 -26.75 4.03
CA ASP A 141 -3.65 -27.84 4.07
C ASP A 141 -3.87 -28.50 2.70
N ARG A 142 -3.78 -27.70 1.64
CA ARG A 142 -3.91 -28.17 0.25
C ARG A 142 -2.70 -29.01 -0.18
N GLN A 143 -1.48 -28.59 0.13
CA GLN A 143 -0.27 -29.37 -0.15
C GLN A 143 -0.25 -30.66 0.69
N LYS A 144 -0.65 -30.59 1.96
CA LYS A 144 -0.77 -31.74 2.86
C LYS A 144 -1.75 -32.78 2.31
N SER A 145 -2.97 -32.35 1.98
CA SER A 145 -4.00 -33.25 1.45
C SER A 145 -3.56 -33.93 0.15
N TYR A 146 -2.91 -33.18 -0.74
CA TYR A 146 -2.43 -33.70 -2.02
C TYR A 146 -1.22 -34.64 -1.87
N LEU A 147 -0.30 -34.33 -0.96
CA LEU A 147 0.85 -35.18 -0.67
C LEU A 147 0.41 -36.52 -0.05
N LEU A 148 -0.57 -36.50 0.87
CA LEU A 148 -1.13 -37.73 1.45
C LEU A 148 -1.84 -38.59 0.38
N GLU A 149 -2.58 -37.96 -0.54
CA GLU A 149 -3.20 -38.67 -1.67
C GLU A 149 -2.15 -39.38 -2.55
N LEU A 150 -1.04 -38.70 -2.86
CA LEU A 150 0.08 -39.27 -3.62
C LEU A 150 0.77 -40.41 -2.86
N VAL A 151 0.99 -40.26 -1.56
CA VAL A 151 1.56 -41.30 -0.69
C VAL A 151 0.69 -42.55 -0.70
N HIS A 152 -0.63 -42.42 -0.53
CA HIS A 152 -1.55 -43.56 -0.59
C HIS A 152 -1.61 -44.24 -1.96
N THR A 153 -1.38 -43.48 -3.04
CA THR A 153 -1.50 -43.97 -4.42
C THR A 153 -0.21 -44.64 -4.91
N ASN A 154 0.96 -44.08 -4.57
CA ASN A 154 2.23 -44.47 -5.20
C ASN A 154 3.16 -45.29 -4.30
N ILE A 155 2.95 -45.27 -2.98
CA ILE A 155 3.72 -46.10 -2.04
C ILE A 155 2.89 -47.36 -1.76
N THR A 156 3.50 -48.55 -1.86
CA THR A 156 2.81 -49.83 -1.57
C THR A 156 3.20 -50.43 -0.22
N ASP A 157 4.33 -50.00 0.35
CA ASP A 157 4.80 -50.42 1.67
C ASP A 157 4.08 -49.64 2.78
N GLU A 158 3.43 -50.35 3.70
CA GLU A 158 2.65 -49.75 4.78
C GLU A 158 3.52 -49.11 5.87
N ASP A 159 4.72 -49.65 6.10
CA ASP A 159 5.65 -49.06 7.06
C ASP A 159 6.18 -47.71 6.55
N GLU A 160 6.36 -47.59 5.23
CA GLU A 160 6.77 -46.35 4.57
C GLU A 160 5.65 -45.30 4.55
N LYS A 161 4.40 -45.70 4.29
CA LYS A 161 3.24 -44.80 4.36
C LYS A 161 3.04 -44.19 5.75
N SER A 162 3.10 -45.02 6.80
CA SER A 162 2.91 -44.55 8.18
C SER A 162 3.99 -43.53 8.59
N ARG A 163 5.22 -43.69 8.08
CA ARG A 163 6.31 -42.72 8.26
C ARG A 163 6.00 -41.38 7.59
N TRP A 164 5.50 -41.39 6.36
CA TRP A 164 5.11 -40.17 5.66
C TRP A 164 3.97 -39.44 6.36
N GLU A 165 2.91 -40.14 6.76
CA GLU A 165 1.77 -39.55 7.50
C GLU A 165 2.22 -38.82 8.78
N SER A 166 3.22 -39.37 9.48
CA SER A 166 3.77 -38.79 10.70
C SER A 166 4.67 -37.57 10.45
N GLN A 167 5.25 -37.45 9.25
CA GLN A 167 6.21 -36.41 8.90
C GLN A 167 5.59 -35.22 8.17
N VAL A 168 4.47 -35.43 7.46
CA VAL A 168 3.82 -34.42 6.62
C VAL A 168 3.50 -33.14 7.38
N ASP A 169 3.11 -33.24 8.66
CA ASP A 169 2.73 -32.08 9.48
C ASP A 169 3.90 -31.20 9.90
N GLY A 170 5.13 -31.73 9.82
CA GLY A 170 6.36 -31.01 10.11
C GLY A 170 7.04 -30.42 8.88
N LEU A 171 6.50 -30.62 7.67
CA LEU A 171 7.14 -30.17 6.44
C LEU A 171 6.92 -28.67 6.20
N THR A 172 7.95 -28.04 5.65
CA THR A 172 7.82 -26.70 5.07
C THR A 172 7.16 -26.75 3.69
N ARG A 173 6.71 -25.60 3.17
CA ARG A 173 6.12 -25.51 1.82
C ARG A 173 7.09 -25.92 0.72
N SER A 174 8.38 -25.64 0.90
CA SER A 174 9.42 -26.02 -0.07
C SER A 174 9.61 -27.52 -0.08
N GLU A 175 9.81 -28.13 1.09
CA GLU A 175 9.98 -29.59 1.24
C GLU A 175 8.75 -30.36 0.75
N ALA A 176 7.54 -29.87 1.06
CA ALA A 176 6.30 -30.45 0.55
C ALA A 176 6.23 -30.42 -0.98
N SER A 177 6.67 -29.32 -1.60
CA SER A 177 6.67 -29.17 -3.06
C SER A 177 7.68 -30.10 -3.74
N GLU A 178 8.85 -30.28 -3.13
CA GLU A 178 9.87 -31.25 -3.60
C GLU A 178 9.38 -32.69 -3.45
N ALA A 179 8.78 -33.03 -2.31
CA ALA A 179 8.20 -34.35 -2.06
C ALA A 179 7.10 -34.69 -3.08
N ILE A 180 6.18 -33.75 -3.34
CA ILE A 180 5.14 -33.89 -4.36
C ILE A 180 5.75 -34.16 -5.75
N GLN A 181 6.82 -33.45 -6.13
CA GLN A 181 7.48 -33.68 -7.42
C GLN A 181 8.16 -35.04 -7.51
N SER A 182 8.74 -35.52 -6.42
CA SER A 182 9.40 -36.83 -6.37
C SER A 182 8.41 -37.99 -6.50
N LEU A 183 7.25 -37.88 -5.85
CA LEU A 183 6.19 -38.90 -5.83
C LEU A 183 5.30 -38.88 -7.07
N ARG A 184 5.41 -37.87 -7.93
CA ARG A 184 4.64 -37.77 -9.18
C ARG A 184 5.31 -38.49 -10.37
N ARG A 185 6.52 -39.01 -10.16
CA ARG A 185 7.24 -39.84 -11.14
C ARG A 185 6.76 -41.28 -11.08
#